data_AF-A0A6P0FJG3-F1
#
_entry.id   AF-A0A6P0FJG3-F1
#
_cell.length_a   1.000
_cell.length_b   1.000
_cell.length_c   1.000
_cell.angle_alpha   90.00
_cell.angle_beta   90.00
_cell.angle_gamma   90.00
#
_symmetry.space_group_name_H-M   'P 1'
#
loop_
_entity.id
_entity.type
_entity.pdbx_description
1 polymer ?
#
loop_
_entity_poly.entity_id
_entity_poly.type
_entity_poly.pdbx_seq_one_letter_code
_entity_poly.pdbx_strand_id
1 'polypeptide(L)'
;MHPLLATAASLALLGARLPAFAADPPPLKTGHATELHRETSAAGESLDAFVARIAPRARAASVSTRSIVCGEIQGAGPYSLTLKTDGRQEWCDVPKTTSPYLLVNGIARDAREDHIPAIYYRRPGYLITPWSIKFQDRTGVRRLEPAQ
;
A
#
# COMPACT_ATOMS: atom_id res chain seq x y z
N MET A 1 -79.10 -28.40 -21.84
CA MET A 1 -77.83 -28.72 -22.54
C MET A 1 -77.27 -27.42 -23.08
N HIS A 2 -76.16 -26.95 -22.50
CA HIS A 2 -75.52 -25.68 -22.89
C HIS A 2 -74.65 -25.87 -24.14
N PRO A 3 -74.62 -24.89 -25.06
CA PRO A 3 -73.50 -24.68 -25.96
C PRO A 3 -72.65 -23.48 -25.52
N LEU A 4 -71.40 -23.80 -25.17
CA LEU A 4 -70.13 -23.26 -25.66
C LEU A 4 -69.97 -21.77 -26.12
N LEU A 5 -68.87 -21.21 -25.58
CA LEU A 5 -67.84 -20.32 -26.18
C LEU A 5 -68.12 -18.81 -26.29
N ALA A 6 -67.26 -18.00 -25.64
CA ALA A 6 -66.21 -17.22 -26.32
C ALA A 6 -65.46 -16.26 -25.35
N THR A 7 -64.17 -16.55 -25.18
CA THR A 7 -63.01 -15.64 -25.04
C THR A 7 -63.20 -14.11 -24.94
N ALA A 8 -62.57 -13.51 -23.93
CA ALA A 8 -61.84 -12.24 -24.07
C ALA A 8 -60.67 -12.16 -23.05
N ALA A 9 -59.44 -12.18 -23.57
CA ALA A 9 -58.22 -11.97 -22.81
C ALA A 9 -57.97 -10.46 -22.62
N SER A 10 -57.69 -10.04 -21.38
CA SER A 10 -57.28 -8.68 -21.06
C SER A 10 -55.83 -8.71 -20.58
N LEU A 11 -54.91 -8.15 -21.38
CA LEU A 11 -53.50 -7.97 -20.99
C LEU A 11 -53.40 -6.94 -19.85
N ALA A 12 -52.94 -7.37 -18.69
CA ALA A 12 -52.47 -6.46 -17.64
C ALA A 12 -51.02 -6.04 -17.97
N LEU A 13 -50.80 -4.77 -18.30
CA LEU A 13 -49.46 -4.19 -18.33
C LEU A 13 -48.94 -4.03 -16.89
N LEU A 14 -48.05 -4.94 -16.47
CA LEU A 14 -47.22 -4.72 -15.28
C LEU A 14 -46.09 -3.75 -15.65
N GLY A 15 -46.22 -2.49 -15.21
CA GLY A 15 -45.12 -1.54 -15.17
C GLY A 15 -44.13 -1.94 -14.08
N ALA A 16 -43.08 -2.67 -14.43
CA ALA A 16 -41.95 -2.93 -13.54
C ALA A 16 -41.09 -1.66 -13.44
N ARG A 17 -41.11 -0.98 -12.28
CA ARG A 17 -40.07 -0.01 -11.92
C ARG A 17 -38.79 -0.78 -11.63
N LEU A 18 -37.82 -0.72 -12.55
CA LEU A 18 -36.46 -1.20 -12.30
C LEU A 18 -35.84 -0.34 -11.17
N PRO A 19 -35.26 -0.94 -10.13
CA PRO A 19 -34.43 -0.18 -9.21
C PRO A 19 -33.20 0.29 -9.99
N ALA A 20 -32.97 1.60 -10.01
CA ALA A 20 -31.68 2.14 -10.41
C ALA A 20 -30.68 1.73 -9.34
N PHE A 21 -30.03 0.58 -9.53
CA PHE A 21 -28.77 0.30 -8.86
C PHE A 21 -27.80 1.37 -9.34
N ALA A 22 -27.54 2.37 -8.49
CA ALA A 22 -26.33 3.16 -8.61
C ALA A 22 -25.19 2.14 -8.56
N ALA A 23 -24.64 1.80 -9.72
CA ALA A 23 -23.41 1.06 -9.79
C ALA A 23 -22.39 1.91 -9.05
N ASP A 24 -21.89 1.41 -7.92
CA ASP A 24 -20.66 1.94 -7.33
C ASP A 24 -19.65 2.10 -8.46
N PRO A 25 -18.92 3.23 -8.52
CA PRO A 25 -17.85 3.37 -9.51
C PRO A 25 -16.97 2.13 -9.42
N PRO A 26 -16.61 1.51 -10.55
CA PRO A 26 -15.80 0.30 -10.53
C PRO A 26 -14.56 0.60 -9.68
N PRO A 27 -14.14 -0.33 -8.79
CA PRO A 27 -12.93 -0.12 -8.01
C PRO A 27 -11.83 0.21 -9.00
N LEU A 28 -11.24 1.39 -8.85
CA LEU A 28 -10.04 1.79 -9.58
C LEU A 28 -9.11 0.59 -9.53
N LYS A 29 -8.72 0.06 -10.70
CA LYS A 29 -7.70 -0.98 -10.80
C LYS A 29 -6.37 -0.40 -10.32
N THR A 30 -6.21 -0.27 -9.01
CA THR A 30 -4.91 -0.33 -8.36
C THR A 30 -4.38 -1.72 -8.69
N GLY A 31 -3.27 -1.81 -9.43
CA GLY A 31 -2.58 -3.09 -9.63
C GLY A 31 -2.50 -3.80 -8.28
N HIS A 32 -2.82 -5.11 -8.26
CA HIS A 32 -3.01 -5.86 -7.03
C HIS A 32 -1.77 -5.76 -6.13
N ALA A 33 -1.82 -4.85 -5.16
CA ALA A 33 -0.83 -4.76 -4.11
C ALA A 33 -0.82 -6.08 -3.34
N THR A 34 0.32 -6.76 -3.31
CA THR A 34 0.50 -7.98 -2.54
C THR A 34 1.01 -7.61 -1.16
N GLU A 35 0.22 -7.85 -0.12
CA GLU A 35 0.68 -7.79 1.27
C GLU A 35 1.72 -8.88 1.52
N LEU A 36 2.83 -8.52 2.16
CA LEU A 36 3.97 -9.42 2.42
C LEU A 36 4.01 -9.86 3.88
N HIS A 37 4.05 -8.91 4.81
CA HIS A 37 3.97 -9.16 6.25
C HIS A 37 3.71 -7.87 7.03
N ARG A 38 3.40 -8.04 8.32
CA ARG A 38 3.15 -6.95 9.26
C ARG A 38 4.25 -6.87 10.30
N GLU A 39 4.55 -5.66 10.72
CA GLU A 39 5.51 -5.35 11.77
C GLU A 39 4.87 -4.41 12.79
N THR A 40 5.22 -4.60 14.05
CA THR A 40 4.80 -3.73 15.16
C THR A 40 6.01 -3.36 16.00
N SER A 41 6.03 -2.14 16.51
CA SER A 41 7.09 -1.70 17.41
C SER A 41 6.88 -2.25 18.82
N ALA A 42 7.97 -2.37 19.57
CA ALA A 42 7.89 -2.53 21.02
C ALA A 42 7.39 -1.22 21.67
N ALA A 43 6.92 -1.33 22.92
CA ALA A 43 6.57 -0.15 23.72
C ALA A 43 7.82 0.70 23.98
N GLY A 44 7.72 2.01 23.78
CA GLY A 44 8.84 2.95 23.96
C GLY A 44 9.93 2.86 22.88
N GLU A 45 9.81 1.98 21.89
CA GLU A 45 10.73 1.92 20.76
C GLU A 45 10.62 3.21 19.93
N SER A 46 11.75 3.84 19.61
CA SER A 46 11.75 5.00 18.72
C SER A 46 11.43 4.57 17.28
N LEU A 47 10.94 5.51 16.46
CA LEU A 47 10.63 5.20 15.06
C LEU A 47 11.87 4.73 14.29
N ASP A 48 13.03 5.36 14.53
CA ASP A 48 14.31 4.96 13.93
C ASP A 48 14.72 3.54 14.35
N ALA A 49 14.62 3.22 15.64
CA ALA A 49 14.95 1.89 16.16
C ALA A 49 14.02 0.82 15.57
N PHE A 50 12.72 1.12 15.48
CA PHE A 50 11.74 0.26 14.83
C PHE A 50 12.12 -0.04 13.38
N VAL A 51 12.42 1.00 12.58
CA VAL A 51 12.80 0.84 11.17
C VAL A 51 14.11 0.08 11.01
N ALA A 52 15.13 0.40 11.84
CA ALA A 52 16.41 -0.29 11.81
C ALA A 52 16.27 -1.78 12.13
N ARG A 53 15.45 -2.14 13.13
CA ARG A 53 15.20 -3.51 13.54
C ARG A 53 14.53 -4.34 12.44
N ILE A 54 13.55 -3.79 11.73
CA ILE A 54 12.81 -4.52 10.68
C ILE A 54 13.58 -4.59 9.34
N ALA A 55 14.63 -3.76 9.17
CA ALA A 55 15.31 -3.60 7.90
C ALA A 55 15.84 -4.90 7.27
N PRO A 56 16.49 -5.83 8.01
CA PRO A 56 16.95 -7.09 7.43
C PRO A 56 15.81 -7.91 6.80
N ARG A 57 14.66 -7.99 7.49
CA ARG A 57 13.50 -8.75 7.01
C ARG A 57 12.80 -8.05 5.86
N ALA A 58 12.63 -6.74 5.93
CA ALA A 58 12.05 -5.94 4.87
C ALA A 58 12.87 -6.05 3.57
N ARG A 59 14.21 -6.01 3.69
CA ARG A 59 15.12 -6.25 2.55
C ARG A 59 15.01 -7.64 1.98
N ALA A 60 14.96 -8.67 2.84
CA ALA A 60 14.78 -10.04 2.40
C ALA A 60 13.48 -10.21 1.59
N ALA A 61 12.40 -9.54 1.99
CA ALA A 61 11.14 -9.54 1.25
C ALA A 61 11.26 -8.86 -0.12
N SER A 62 11.96 -7.71 -0.21
CA SER A 62 12.23 -7.05 -1.49
C SER A 62 13.09 -7.90 -2.44
N VAL A 63 14.12 -8.57 -1.91
CA VAL A 63 14.96 -9.49 -2.70
C VAL A 63 14.16 -10.71 -3.18
N SER A 64 13.36 -11.32 -2.30
CA SER A 64 12.55 -12.50 -2.62
C SER A 64 11.51 -12.22 -3.70
N THR A 65 10.85 -11.07 -3.63
CA THR A 65 9.85 -10.61 -4.61
C THR A 65 10.46 -9.97 -5.85
N ARG A 66 11.79 -9.77 -5.87
CA ARG A 66 12.54 -9.07 -6.93
C ARG A 66 11.91 -7.72 -7.29
N SER A 67 11.39 -7.01 -6.29
CA SER A 67 10.60 -5.79 -6.44
C SER A 67 10.83 -4.82 -5.29
N ILE A 68 10.49 -3.55 -5.49
CA ILE A 68 10.43 -2.57 -4.40
C ILE A 68 9.29 -2.94 -3.46
N VAL A 69 9.58 -2.83 -2.16
CA VAL A 69 8.62 -3.05 -1.09
C VAL A 69 8.36 -1.73 -0.39
N CYS A 70 7.12 -1.49 0.01
CA CYS A 70 6.75 -0.26 0.67
C CYS A 70 5.61 -0.44 1.67
N GLY A 71 5.40 0.59 2.49
CA GLY A 71 4.25 0.67 3.38
C GLY A 71 4.17 2.03 4.05
N GLU A 72 3.10 2.22 4.81
CA GLU A 72 2.88 3.41 5.63
C GLU A 72 2.98 3.01 7.10
N ILE A 73 3.78 3.74 7.88
CA ILE A 73 3.97 3.51 9.30
C ILE A 73 2.90 4.29 10.06
N GLN A 74 2.02 3.57 10.75
CA GLN A 74 0.91 4.14 11.51
C GLN A 74 1.22 4.21 13.00
N GLY A 75 0.52 5.13 13.68
CA GLY A 75 0.61 5.31 15.13
C GLY A 75 1.67 6.33 15.55
N ALA A 76 1.57 6.78 16.80
CA ALA A 76 2.52 7.70 17.44
C ALA A 76 3.40 6.99 18.49
N GLY A 77 3.46 5.65 18.42
CA GLY A 77 4.07 4.79 19.44
C GLY A 77 2.99 4.10 20.30
N PRO A 78 2.84 2.75 20.22
CA PRO A 78 3.55 1.83 19.34
C PRO A 78 3.22 2.04 17.86
N TYR A 79 4.18 1.73 17.00
CA TYR A 79 4.05 1.82 15.54
C TYR A 79 3.55 0.51 14.95
N SER A 80 2.84 0.61 13.83
CA SER A 80 2.47 -0.55 13.01
C SER A 80 2.75 -0.27 11.54
N LEU A 81 3.15 -1.32 10.82
CA LEU A 81 3.47 -1.25 9.41
C LEU A 81 3.00 -2.52 8.72
N THR A 82 2.31 -2.36 7.60
CA THR A 82 2.04 -3.47 6.68
C THR A 82 2.91 -3.27 5.44
N LEU A 83 3.83 -4.19 5.20
CA LEU A 83 4.68 -4.18 4.02
C LEU A 83 3.95 -4.82 2.84
N LYS A 84 4.04 -4.17 1.69
CA LYS A 84 3.48 -4.65 0.42
C LYS A 84 4.46 -4.47 -0.74
N THR A 85 4.13 -5.07 -1.88
CA THR A 85 4.75 -4.74 -3.16
C THR A 85 3.68 -4.62 -4.24
N ASP A 86 3.94 -3.80 -5.26
CA ASP A 86 3.12 -3.74 -6.48
C ASP A 86 3.76 -4.53 -7.64
N GLY A 87 4.83 -5.29 -7.36
CA GLY A 87 5.54 -6.11 -8.36
C GLY A 87 6.48 -5.34 -9.30
N ARG A 88 6.78 -4.07 -9.00
CA ARG A 88 7.64 -3.18 -9.79
C ARG A 88 9.05 -3.07 -9.19
N GLN A 89 10.06 -2.90 -10.03
CA GLN A 89 11.46 -2.81 -9.62
C GLN A 89 11.92 -1.37 -9.33
N GLU A 90 11.16 -0.40 -9.82
CA GLU A 90 11.46 1.02 -9.73
C GLU A 90 10.59 1.73 -8.70
N TRP A 91 9.46 1.14 -8.31
CA TRP A 91 8.46 1.83 -7.49
C TRP A 91 7.54 0.92 -6.69
N CYS A 92 7.04 1.44 -5.56
CA CYS A 92 5.91 0.89 -4.83
C CYS A 92 5.08 2.05 -4.28
N ASP A 93 3.77 2.05 -4.57
CA ASP A 93 2.87 3.15 -4.24
C ASP A 93 2.55 3.18 -2.75
N VAL A 94 2.86 4.29 -2.07
CA VAL A 94 2.42 4.52 -0.69
C VAL A 94 1.30 5.57 -0.71
N PRO A 95 0.21 5.38 0.05
CA PRO A 95 -0.81 6.41 0.24
C PRO A 95 -0.20 7.78 0.56
N LYS A 96 -0.81 8.85 0.06
CA LYS A 96 -0.34 10.22 0.27
C LYS A 96 -0.93 10.82 1.54
N THR A 97 -0.57 10.26 2.70
CA THR A 97 -0.98 10.79 4.01
C THR A 97 0.16 11.54 4.71
N THR A 98 -0.12 12.03 5.92
CA THR A 98 0.87 12.63 6.84
C THR A 98 1.73 11.59 7.57
N SER A 99 1.32 10.32 7.58
CA SER A 99 2.08 9.24 8.22
C SER A 99 3.41 8.99 7.50
N PRO A 100 4.48 8.63 8.23
CA PRO A 100 5.75 8.30 7.61
C PRO A 100 5.65 7.12 6.65
N TYR A 101 6.25 7.23 5.47
CA TYR A 101 6.34 6.10 4.55
C TYR A 101 7.61 5.28 4.79
N LEU A 102 7.60 4.03 4.34
CA LEU A 102 8.79 3.20 4.22
C LEU A 102 8.91 2.71 2.77
N LEU A 103 10.08 2.93 2.18
CA LEU A 103 10.51 2.32 0.92
C LEU A 103 11.67 1.37 1.18
N VAL A 104 11.68 0.26 0.47
CA VAL A 104 12.72 -0.76 0.57
C VAL A 104 13.14 -1.15 -0.84
N ASN A 105 14.37 -0.79 -1.18
CA ASN A 105 15.02 -1.19 -2.41
C ASN A 105 16.08 -2.24 -2.10
N GLY A 106 15.64 -3.47 -1.81
CA GLY A 106 16.55 -4.60 -1.53
C GLY A 106 17.28 -5.11 -2.77
N ILE A 107 16.76 -4.80 -3.96
CA ILE A 107 17.34 -5.18 -5.26
C ILE A 107 18.33 -4.14 -5.79
N ALA A 108 18.67 -3.12 -4.98
CA ALA A 108 19.54 -2.06 -5.44
C ALA A 108 20.91 -2.59 -5.89
N ARG A 109 21.40 -2.15 -7.04
CA ARG A 109 22.64 -2.60 -7.68
C ARG A 109 23.80 -1.65 -7.45
N ASP A 110 23.54 -0.36 -7.28
CA ASP A 110 24.55 0.64 -6.96
C ASP A 110 24.02 1.83 -6.14
N ALA A 111 24.93 2.72 -5.74
CA ALA A 111 24.63 3.86 -4.87
C ALA A 111 23.62 4.87 -5.45
N ARG A 112 23.38 4.90 -6.77
CA ARG A 112 22.39 5.80 -7.39
C ARG A 112 20.96 5.40 -7.06
N GLU A 113 20.75 4.18 -6.60
CA GLU A 113 19.45 3.66 -6.18
C GLU A 113 19.18 3.85 -4.68
N ASP A 114 20.14 4.46 -3.98
CA ASP A 114 20.05 4.90 -2.58
C ASP A 114 19.52 6.35 -2.48
N HIS A 115 18.65 6.76 -3.41
CA HIS A 115 18.05 8.09 -3.45
C HIS A 115 16.55 8.02 -3.15
N ILE A 116 16.10 8.89 -2.24
CA ILE A 116 14.67 9.04 -1.98
C ILE A 116 14.04 9.77 -3.17
N PRO A 117 12.98 9.21 -3.77
CA PRO A 117 12.33 9.84 -4.91
C PRO A 117 11.81 11.24 -4.59
N ALA A 118 12.06 12.19 -5.50
CA ALA A 118 11.68 13.60 -5.31
C ALA A 118 10.18 13.81 -5.07
N ILE A 119 9.32 12.87 -5.53
CA ILE A 119 7.88 12.96 -5.27
C ILE A 119 7.51 12.81 -3.78
N TYR A 120 8.45 12.34 -2.96
CA TYR A 120 8.32 12.24 -1.51
C TYR A 120 9.11 13.30 -0.75
N TYR A 121 9.74 14.28 -1.42
CA TYR A 121 10.77 15.11 -0.80
C TYR A 121 10.31 15.95 0.42
N ARG A 122 9.00 16.15 0.60
CA ARG A 122 8.41 16.90 1.73
C ARG A 122 7.64 16.04 2.73
N ARG A 123 7.70 14.71 2.59
CA ARG A 123 7.01 13.76 3.46
C ARG A 123 8.04 13.06 4.34
N PRO A 124 7.76 12.89 5.65
CA PRO A 124 8.59 12.06 6.49
C PRO A 124 8.61 10.64 5.93
N GLY A 125 9.77 10.01 5.86
CA GLY A 125 9.85 8.62 5.48
C GLY A 125 11.25 8.08 5.36
N TYR A 126 11.31 6.77 5.20
CA TYR A 126 12.54 6.00 5.24
C TYR A 126 12.80 5.31 3.90
N LEU A 127 14.07 5.19 3.56
CA LEU A 127 14.55 4.36 2.46
C LEU A 127 15.56 3.35 3.01
N ILE A 128 15.28 2.07 2.80
CA ILE A 128 16.18 0.97 3.14
C ILE A 128 16.81 0.42 1.86
N THR A 129 18.13 0.41 1.79
CA THR A 129 18.93 -0.18 0.72
C THR A 129 19.92 -1.21 1.28
N PRO A 130 20.68 -1.93 0.44
CA PRO A 130 21.72 -2.85 0.91
C PRO A 130 22.82 -2.23 1.76
N TRP A 131 23.05 -0.93 1.62
CA TRP A 131 24.17 -0.24 2.26
C TRP A 131 23.76 0.76 3.32
N SER A 132 22.53 1.28 3.27
CA SER A 132 22.10 2.30 4.23
C SER A 132 20.61 2.31 4.49
N ILE A 133 20.27 2.89 5.64
CA ILE A 133 18.90 3.32 5.95
C ILE A 133 18.94 4.85 6.02
N LYS A 134 18.08 5.50 5.25
CA LYS A 134 17.94 6.96 5.24
C LYS A 134 16.59 7.34 5.79
N PHE A 135 16.55 8.46 6.48
CA PHE A 135 15.34 9.18 6.82
C PHE A 135 15.33 10.51 6.07
N GLN A 136 14.17 10.91 5.58
CA GLN A 136 13.94 12.22 5.03
C GLN A 136 12.69 12.84 5.62
N ASP A 137 12.71 14.15 5.80
CA ASP A 137 11.54 14.98 6.02
C ASP A 137 11.73 16.37 5.37
N ARG A 138 10.99 17.38 5.86
CA ARG A 138 11.08 18.76 5.37
C ARG A 138 12.41 19.46 5.70
N THR A 139 13.15 18.96 6.68
CA THR A 139 14.40 19.55 7.18
C THR A 139 15.62 19.02 6.41
N GLY A 140 15.51 17.84 5.78
CA GLY A 140 16.56 17.29 4.95
C GLY A 140 16.57 15.76 4.96
N VAL A 141 17.71 15.20 4.60
CA VAL A 141 17.97 13.76 4.59
C VAL A 141 19.10 13.46 5.56
N ARG A 142 18.92 12.41 6.38
CA ARG A 142 19.97 11.87 7.25
C ARG A 142 20.07 10.35 7.09
N ARG A 143 21.26 9.81 7.31
CA ARG A 143 21.47 8.37 7.43
C ARG A 143 21.19 7.94 8.87
N LEU A 144 20.61 6.76 9.05
CA LEU A 144 20.54 6.12 10.36
C LEU A 144 21.86 5.38 10.59
N GLU A 145 22.43 5.56 11.78
CA GLU A 145 23.61 4.80 12.18
C GLU A 145 23.24 3.31 12.32
N PRO A 146 24.15 2.38 11.96
CA PRO A 146 23.95 0.97 12.22
C PRO A 146 23.67 0.75 13.72
N ALA A 147 22.70 -0.10 14.04
CA ALA A 147 22.54 -0.57 15.42
C ALA A 147 23.85 -1.26 15.83
N GLN A 148 24.47 -0.77 16.91
CA GLN A 148 25.69 -1.34 17.48
C GLN A 148 25.42 -2.68 18.16
#